data_AF-A0A1J0U0P5-F1
#
_entry.id   AF-A0A1J0U0P5-F1
#
_cell.length_a   1.000
_cell.length_b   1.000
_cell.length_c   1.000
_cell.angle_alpha   90.00
_cell.angle_beta   90.00
_cell.angle_gamma   90.00
#
_symmetry.space_group_name_H-M   'P 1'
#
loop_
_entity.id
_entity.type
_entity.pdbx_description
1 polymer ?
#
loop_
_entity_poly.entity_id
_entity_poly.type
_entity_poly.pdbx_seq_one_letter_code
_entity_poly.pdbx_strand_id
1 'polypeptide(L)'
;MKKQHFFLINWKRWGLKIFFFLLGLYIFTFGLSLYLPTAVGVMHLDFTIYAVLMVWKGIYPDGTLDTTVSNGTVHWLVLGIYFAILMLFSFSFATIGAYRKYQITKEKKEFNLLWTVLIMDLIIVFLEPFMLQFHELYLTPTIANKIKNSPYTIRMWIFLAGFLLNAIGDAIWLKSNLFLGPYNSICINFQKMSNWKFVNARIFLDFCIILPGIIITLSTNTISWDLKGKFFLNYVNLGTIAFIFAFGPIVHLLLNQFDKWLPHKNKLN
;
A
#
# COMPACT_ATOMS: atom_id res chain seq x y z
N MET A 1 21.42 9.95 38.01
CA MET A 1 20.32 8.96 37.98
C MET A 1 19.13 9.32 37.08
N LYS A 2 18.59 10.56 37.06
CA LYS A 2 17.42 10.91 36.20
C LYS A 2 17.66 10.78 34.68
N LYS A 3 18.87 11.09 34.17
CA LYS A 3 19.21 10.96 32.72
C LYS A 3 19.26 9.51 32.23
N GLN A 4 19.83 8.59 33.01
CA GLN A 4 19.90 7.16 32.64
C GLN A 4 18.50 6.50 32.66
N HIS A 5 17.65 6.85 33.62
CA HIS A 5 16.29 6.32 33.66
C HIS A 5 15.42 6.84 32.51
N PHE A 6 15.58 8.11 32.12
CA PHE A 6 14.93 8.70 30.95
C PHE A 6 15.41 8.05 29.63
N PHE A 7 16.69 7.71 29.52
CA PHE A 7 17.25 7.07 28.33
C PHE A 7 16.74 5.62 28.15
N LEU A 8 16.68 4.84 29.23
CA LEU A 8 16.18 3.45 29.22
C LEU A 8 14.68 3.37 28.87
N ILE A 9 13.87 4.32 29.37
CA ILE A 9 12.43 4.39 29.05
C ILE A 9 12.21 4.77 27.58
N ASN A 10 13.03 5.67 27.03
CA ASN A 10 12.96 6.05 25.61
C ASN A 10 13.44 4.93 24.68
N TRP A 11 14.50 4.18 25.03
CA TRP A 11 14.97 3.07 24.19
C TRP A 11 13.95 1.95 24.07
N LYS A 12 13.30 1.57 25.18
CA LYS A 12 12.21 0.57 25.15
C LYS A 12 11.04 1.02 24.28
N ARG A 13 10.69 2.31 24.33
CA ARG A 13 9.62 2.89 23.49
C ARG A 13 9.99 2.86 22.01
N TRP A 14 11.22 3.24 21.65
CA TRP A 14 11.70 3.20 20.27
C TRP A 14 11.82 1.77 19.75
N GLY A 15 12.35 0.84 20.56
CA GLY A 15 12.41 -0.58 20.21
C GLY A 15 11.03 -1.17 19.94
N LEU A 16 10.03 -0.83 20.75
CA LEU A 16 8.64 -1.28 20.54
C LEU A 16 8.03 -0.70 19.26
N LYS A 17 8.30 0.57 18.93
CA LYS A 17 7.87 1.17 17.65
C LYS A 17 8.51 0.48 16.46
N ILE A 18 9.82 0.26 16.50
CA ILE A 18 10.55 -0.43 15.42
C ILE A 18 10.03 -1.86 15.27
N PHE A 19 9.79 -2.56 16.39
CA PHE A 19 9.20 -3.91 16.35
C PHE A 19 7.83 -3.90 15.67
N PHE A 20 6.91 -3.01 16.05
CA PHE A 20 5.60 -2.92 15.40
C PHE A 20 5.69 -2.48 13.94
N PHE A 21 6.61 -1.59 13.61
CA PHE A 21 6.86 -1.20 12.22
C PHE A 21 7.27 -2.42 11.37
N LEU A 22 8.30 -3.16 11.81
CA LEU A 22 8.80 -4.33 11.07
C LEU A 22 7.77 -5.46 11.02
N LEU A 23 7.08 -5.72 12.14
CA LEU A 23 6.04 -6.75 12.20
C LEU A 23 4.85 -6.39 11.31
N GLY A 24 4.38 -5.14 11.38
CA GLY A 24 3.28 -4.64 10.56
C GLY A 24 3.62 -4.72 9.07
N LEU A 25 4.79 -4.24 8.68
CA LEU A 25 5.26 -4.30 7.30
C LEU A 25 5.42 -5.75 6.80
N TYR A 26 5.95 -6.65 7.63
CA TYR A 26 6.07 -8.07 7.27
C TYR A 26 4.70 -8.71 7.04
N ILE A 27 3.74 -8.53 7.96
CA ILE A 27 2.38 -9.08 7.83
C ILE A 27 1.65 -8.45 6.64
N PHE A 28 1.79 -7.14 6.44
CA PHE A 28 1.19 -6.40 5.32
C PHE A 28 1.65 -6.96 3.98
N THR A 29 2.96 -7.05 3.78
CA THR A 29 3.57 -7.57 2.55
C THR A 29 3.33 -9.06 2.34
N PHE A 30 3.25 -9.84 3.41
CA PHE A 30 2.85 -11.24 3.31
C PHE A 30 1.40 -11.39 2.82
N GLY A 31 0.50 -10.53 3.32
CA GLY A 31 -0.87 -10.43 2.85
C GLY A 31 -0.97 -10.10 1.36
N LEU A 32 -0.16 -9.13 0.87
CA LEU A 32 -0.03 -8.81 -0.56
C LEU A 32 0.36 -10.06 -1.37
N SER A 33 1.49 -10.71 -1.02
CA SER A 33 1.99 -11.89 -1.74
C SER A 33 1.00 -13.05 -1.78
N LEU A 34 0.10 -13.17 -0.79
CA LEU A 34 -0.94 -14.21 -0.78
C LEU A 34 -2.10 -13.93 -1.73
N TYR A 35 -2.60 -12.69 -1.80
CA TYR A 35 -3.79 -12.43 -2.63
C TYR A 35 -3.45 -12.19 -4.10
N LEU A 36 -2.28 -11.63 -4.43
CA LEU A 36 -1.87 -11.32 -5.81
C LEU A 36 -2.07 -12.49 -6.79
N PRO A 37 -1.68 -13.75 -6.47
CA PRO A 37 -1.88 -14.88 -7.38
C PRO A 37 -3.34 -15.37 -7.50
N THR A 38 -4.27 -14.87 -6.68
CA THR A 38 -5.65 -15.40 -6.65
C THR A 38 -6.48 -14.99 -7.87
N ALA A 39 -6.17 -13.85 -8.51
CA ALA A 39 -6.98 -13.26 -9.58
C ALA A 39 -8.47 -13.15 -9.18
N VAL A 40 -8.72 -12.73 -7.94
CA VAL A 40 -10.06 -12.44 -7.39
C VAL A 40 -10.14 -10.97 -6.96
N GLY A 41 -9.70 -10.09 -7.87
CA GLY A 41 -9.49 -8.69 -7.56
C GLY A 41 -8.14 -8.47 -6.90
N VAL A 42 -7.67 -7.23 -7.02
CA VAL A 42 -6.41 -6.77 -6.45
C VAL A 42 -6.60 -5.35 -5.96
N MET A 43 -5.67 -4.84 -5.16
CA MET A 43 -5.68 -3.43 -4.79
C MET A 43 -5.57 -2.55 -6.05
N HIS A 44 -6.18 -1.37 -6.01
CA HIS A 44 -6.23 -0.44 -7.14
C HIS A 44 -4.84 -0.09 -7.71
N LEU A 45 -3.81 -0.03 -6.85
CA LEU A 45 -2.41 0.15 -7.27
C LEU A 45 -1.90 -1.03 -8.11
N ASP A 46 -2.12 -2.25 -7.61
CA ASP A 46 -1.69 -3.47 -8.31
C ASP A 46 -2.43 -3.65 -9.62
N PHE A 47 -3.70 -3.26 -9.71
CA PHE A 47 -4.43 -3.28 -10.98
C PHE A 47 -3.73 -2.40 -12.02
N THR A 48 -3.32 -1.19 -11.63
CA THR A 48 -2.61 -0.28 -12.53
C THR A 48 -1.23 -0.82 -12.91
N ILE A 49 -0.52 -1.46 -11.98
CA ILE A 49 0.74 -2.18 -12.26
C ILE A 49 0.48 -3.32 -13.25
N TYR A 50 -0.56 -4.11 -13.03
CA TYR A 50 -0.94 -5.23 -13.90
C TYR A 50 -1.33 -4.77 -15.29
N ALA A 51 -1.99 -3.60 -15.44
CA ALA A 51 -2.28 -3.03 -16.75
C ALA A 51 -1.00 -2.68 -17.52
N VAL A 52 0.04 -2.15 -16.84
CA VAL A 52 1.36 -1.92 -17.45
C VAL A 52 2.03 -3.24 -17.84
N LEU A 53 2.02 -4.22 -16.94
CA LEU A 53 2.63 -5.54 -17.17
C LEU A 53 1.93 -6.31 -18.30
N MET A 54 0.60 -6.16 -18.41
CA MET A 54 -0.21 -6.72 -19.48
C MET A 54 0.24 -6.19 -20.84
N VAL A 55 0.49 -4.88 -20.99
CA VAL A 55 0.99 -4.30 -22.24
C VAL A 55 2.39 -4.82 -22.57
N TRP A 56 3.23 -5.02 -21.56
CA TRP A 56 4.61 -5.44 -21.75
C TRP A 56 4.80 -6.93 -22.05
N LYS A 57 4.08 -7.82 -21.36
CA LYS A 57 4.25 -9.28 -21.44
C LYS A 57 3.06 -10.02 -22.04
N GLY A 58 1.93 -9.34 -22.24
CA GLY A 58 0.68 -9.98 -22.62
C GLY A 58 -0.02 -10.65 -21.43
N ILE A 59 -1.13 -11.30 -21.73
CA ILE A 59 -1.96 -12.05 -20.78
C ILE A 59 -2.33 -13.40 -21.38
N TYR A 60 -2.62 -14.38 -20.53
CA TYR A 60 -3.09 -15.69 -20.95
C TYR A 60 -4.53 -15.64 -21.48
N PRO A 61 -4.99 -16.70 -22.17
CA PRO A 61 -6.36 -16.78 -22.71
C PRO A 61 -7.49 -16.66 -21.69
N ASP A 62 -7.20 -16.91 -20.42
CA ASP A 62 -8.11 -16.74 -19.28
C ASP A 62 -8.17 -15.31 -18.73
N GLY A 63 -7.42 -14.37 -19.32
CA GLY A 63 -7.36 -12.97 -18.92
C GLY A 63 -6.47 -12.70 -17.71
N THR A 64 -5.55 -13.61 -17.36
CA THR A 64 -4.63 -13.42 -16.23
C THR A 64 -3.20 -13.21 -16.69
N LEU A 65 -2.38 -12.59 -15.83
CA LEU A 65 -0.94 -12.50 -16.03
C LEU A 65 -0.24 -13.83 -15.68
N ASP A 66 0.95 -14.02 -16.25
CA ASP A 66 1.91 -15.01 -15.78
C ASP A 66 2.30 -14.72 -14.32
N THR A 67 2.28 -15.73 -13.44
CA THR A 67 2.61 -15.54 -12.02
C THR A 67 4.06 -15.15 -11.80
N THR A 68 4.97 -15.49 -12.72
CA THR A 68 6.35 -14.99 -12.72
C THR A 68 6.44 -13.50 -13.04
N VAL A 69 5.40 -12.93 -13.64
CA VAL A 69 5.28 -11.50 -13.93
C VAL A 69 4.45 -10.80 -12.86
N SER A 70 3.34 -11.40 -12.41
CA SER A 70 2.40 -10.79 -11.48
C SER A 70 2.80 -10.89 -10.01
N ASN A 71 3.72 -11.81 -9.69
CA ASN A 71 4.29 -12.06 -8.36
C ASN A 71 5.78 -12.44 -8.51
N GLY A 72 6.52 -11.57 -9.21
CA GLY A 72 7.92 -11.76 -9.56
C GLY A 72 8.70 -10.45 -9.55
N THR A 73 10.03 -10.51 -9.74
CA THR A 73 10.94 -9.35 -9.70
C THR A 73 10.47 -8.13 -10.48
N VAL A 74 9.88 -8.33 -11.66
CA VAL A 74 9.44 -7.22 -12.50
C VAL A 74 8.23 -6.49 -11.90
N HIS A 75 7.30 -7.20 -11.29
CA HIS A 75 6.23 -6.56 -10.54
C HIS A 75 6.81 -5.62 -9.48
N TRP A 76 7.74 -6.11 -8.67
CA TRP A 76 8.30 -5.34 -7.56
C TRP A 76 9.08 -4.12 -8.03
N LEU A 77 9.74 -4.21 -9.19
CA LEU A 77 10.39 -3.08 -9.82
C LEU A 77 9.38 -2.03 -10.28
N VAL A 78 8.29 -2.44 -10.94
CA VAL A 78 7.22 -1.52 -11.36
C VAL A 78 6.52 -0.91 -10.15
N LEU A 79 6.30 -1.67 -9.08
CA LEU A 79 5.79 -1.18 -7.81
C LEU A 79 6.69 -0.10 -7.22
N GLY A 80 8.01 -0.32 -7.18
CA GLY A 80 8.98 0.67 -6.72
C GLY A 80 8.94 1.97 -7.54
N ILE A 81 8.80 1.87 -8.86
CA ILE A 81 8.62 3.05 -9.74
C ILE A 81 7.32 3.77 -9.42
N TYR A 82 6.21 3.04 -9.26
CA TYR A 82 4.92 3.63 -8.89
C TYR A 82 4.97 4.31 -7.53
N PHE A 83 5.62 3.71 -6.55
CA PHE A 83 5.84 4.31 -5.24
C PHE A 83 6.71 5.56 -5.31
N ALA A 84 7.74 5.59 -6.15
CA ALA A 84 8.50 6.81 -6.39
C ALA A 84 7.62 7.91 -6.99
N ILE A 85 6.73 7.59 -7.94
CA ILE A 85 5.77 8.53 -8.51
C ILE A 85 4.81 9.06 -7.43
N LEU A 86 4.22 8.18 -6.61
CA LEU A 86 3.33 8.56 -5.51
C LEU A 86 4.05 9.44 -4.48
N MET A 87 5.32 9.15 -4.19
CA MET A 87 6.16 9.97 -3.32
C MET A 87 6.33 11.39 -3.88
N LEU A 88 6.54 11.54 -5.20
CA LEU A 88 6.65 12.86 -5.83
C LEU A 88 5.33 13.66 -5.73
N PHE A 89 4.18 13.02 -5.92
CA PHE A 89 2.87 13.65 -5.71
C PHE A 89 2.65 14.02 -4.23
N SER A 90 2.95 13.11 -3.31
CA SER A 90 2.91 13.34 -1.87
C SER A 90 3.75 14.57 -1.47
N PHE A 91 4.99 14.65 -1.95
CA PHE A 91 5.90 15.77 -1.73
C PHE A 91 5.36 17.08 -2.31
N SER A 92 4.74 17.03 -3.49
CA SER A 92 4.13 18.19 -4.13
C SER A 92 2.96 18.74 -3.31
N PHE A 93 2.05 17.87 -2.83
CA PHE A 93 0.96 18.27 -1.94
C PHE A 93 1.46 18.81 -0.61
N ALA A 94 2.47 18.16 -0.02
CA ALA A 94 3.11 18.63 1.20
C ALA A 94 3.73 20.02 1.02
N THR A 95 4.39 20.27 -0.11
CA THR A 95 5.01 21.56 -0.45
C THR A 95 3.96 22.66 -0.58
N ILE A 96 2.85 22.40 -1.26
CA ILE A 96 1.73 23.35 -1.36
C ILE A 96 1.17 23.67 0.04
N GLY A 97 0.99 22.65 0.87
CA GLY A 97 0.52 22.82 2.26
C GLY A 97 1.49 23.64 3.11
N ALA A 98 2.78 23.34 3.05
CA ALA A 98 3.83 24.07 3.77
C ALA A 98 3.93 25.53 3.29
N TYR A 99 3.85 25.77 1.99
CA TYR A 99 3.86 27.12 1.42
C TYR A 99 2.67 27.96 1.90
N ARG A 100 1.45 27.39 1.90
CA ARG A 100 0.26 28.08 2.43
C ARG A 100 0.41 28.44 3.91
N LYS A 101 0.96 27.54 4.72
CA LYS A 101 1.25 27.82 6.14
C LYS A 101 2.35 28.85 6.33
N TYR A 102 3.41 28.79 5.54
CA TYR A 102 4.48 29.77 5.55
C TYR A 102 3.97 31.18 5.21
N GLN A 103 3.01 31.30 4.29
CA GLN A 103 2.42 32.61 3.97
C GLN A 103 1.76 33.28 5.18
N ILE A 104 1.21 32.48 6.11
CA ILE A 104 0.55 32.95 7.33
C ILE A 104 1.57 33.15 8.47
N THR A 105 2.43 32.16 8.73
CA THR A 105 3.33 32.12 9.90
C THR A 105 4.68 32.80 9.66
N LYS A 106 5.14 32.88 8.41
CA LYS A 106 6.49 33.28 8.00
C LYS A 106 7.62 32.44 8.62
N GLU A 107 7.32 31.26 9.17
CA GLU A 107 8.31 30.37 9.77
C GLU A 107 8.88 29.38 8.73
N LYS A 108 10.20 29.42 8.51
CA LYS A 108 10.87 28.48 7.59
C LYS A 108 10.82 27.02 8.03
N LYS A 109 10.50 26.76 9.31
CA LYS A 109 10.45 25.42 9.90
C LYS A 109 9.42 24.51 9.21
N GLU A 110 8.37 25.07 8.62
CA GLU A 110 7.36 24.30 7.87
C GLU A 110 7.96 23.53 6.68
N PHE A 111 9.05 24.02 6.09
CA PHE A 111 9.75 23.32 5.01
C PHE A 111 10.63 22.17 5.50
N ASN A 112 11.10 22.20 6.75
CA ASN A 112 11.91 21.10 7.31
C ASN A 112 11.10 19.80 7.43
N LEU A 113 9.78 19.91 7.61
CA LEU A 113 8.89 18.75 7.63
C LEU A 113 8.82 18.03 6.27
N LEU A 114 9.08 18.73 5.16
CA LEU A 114 9.08 18.14 3.82
C LEU A 114 10.20 17.11 3.65
N TRP A 115 11.39 17.41 4.20
CA TRP A 115 12.51 16.47 4.20
C TRP A 115 12.20 15.19 4.97
N THR A 116 11.48 15.30 6.09
CA THR A 116 11.04 14.13 6.84
C THR A 116 10.09 13.26 6.03
N VAL A 117 9.08 13.86 5.37
CA VAL A 117 8.16 13.11 4.50
C VAL A 117 8.92 12.39 3.39
N LEU A 118 9.81 13.10 2.70
CA LEU A 118 10.56 12.55 1.57
C LEU A 118 11.47 11.39 1.98
N ILE A 119 12.25 11.55 3.06
CA ILE A 119 13.14 10.48 3.54
C ILE A 119 12.31 9.27 4.00
N MET A 120 11.20 9.50 4.69
CA MET A 120 10.36 8.41 5.17
C MET A 120 9.72 7.61 4.05
N ASP A 121 9.19 8.28 3.03
CA ASP A 121 8.61 7.64 1.86
C ASP A 121 9.68 6.91 1.05
N LEU A 122 10.86 7.52 0.87
CA LEU A 122 11.98 6.92 0.15
C LEU A 122 12.42 5.58 0.75
N ILE A 123 12.47 5.47 2.08
CA ILE A 123 12.79 4.20 2.75
C ILE A 123 11.78 3.11 2.36
N ILE A 124 10.49 3.43 2.36
CA ILE A 124 9.43 2.47 2.04
C ILE A 124 9.42 2.09 0.55
N VAL A 125 9.73 3.04 -0.35
CA VAL A 125 9.87 2.77 -1.80
C VAL A 125 10.82 1.60 -2.06
N PHE A 126 11.89 1.45 -1.26
CA PHE A 126 12.81 0.33 -1.39
C PHE A 126 12.46 -0.85 -0.49
N LEU A 127 12.03 -0.58 0.75
CA LEU A 127 11.82 -1.62 1.75
C LEU A 127 10.64 -2.52 1.41
N GLU A 128 9.53 -1.97 0.91
CA GLU A 128 8.35 -2.78 0.59
C GLU A 128 8.58 -3.75 -0.57
N PRO A 129 9.13 -3.34 -1.74
CA PRO A 129 9.54 -4.27 -2.79
C PRO A 129 10.54 -5.32 -2.31
N PHE A 130 11.48 -4.95 -1.43
CA PHE A 130 12.44 -5.89 -0.85
C PHE A 130 11.75 -6.94 0.02
N MET A 131 10.79 -6.53 0.86
CA MET A 131 10.02 -7.47 1.69
C MET A 131 9.15 -8.40 0.86
N LEU A 132 8.56 -7.90 -0.24
CA LEU A 132 7.80 -8.73 -1.18
C LEU A 132 8.69 -9.77 -1.87
N GLN A 133 9.91 -9.38 -2.28
CA GLN A 133 10.91 -10.32 -2.79
C GLN A 133 11.31 -11.36 -1.74
N PHE A 134 11.45 -10.96 -0.47
CA PHE A 134 11.75 -11.89 0.61
C PHE A 134 10.66 -12.97 0.76
N HIS A 135 9.39 -12.61 0.59
CA HIS A 135 8.29 -13.58 0.65
C HIS A 135 8.29 -14.58 -0.51
N GLU A 136 8.94 -14.30 -1.64
CA GLU A 136 9.09 -15.27 -2.74
C GLU A 136 9.91 -16.51 -2.34
N LEU A 137 10.72 -16.43 -1.28
CA LEU A 137 11.41 -17.59 -0.71
C LEU A 137 10.43 -18.67 -0.25
N TYR A 138 9.21 -18.27 0.14
CA TYR A 138 8.16 -19.15 0.64
C TYR A 138 6.96 -19.23 -0.32
N LEU A 139 6.57 -18.12 -0.94
CA LEU A 139 5.52 -18.02 -1.94
C LEU A 139 6.12 -17.97 -3.35
N THR A 140 6.80 -19.06 -3.70
CA THR A 140 7.45 -19.21 -5.01
C THR A 140 6.44 -19.11 -6.16
N PRO A 141 6.88 -18.78 -7.39
CA PRO A 141 6.02 -18.80 -8.57
C PRO A 141 5.28 -20.12 -8.78
N THR A 142 5.85 -21.24 -8.34
CA THR A 142 5.21 -22.56 -8.36
C THR A 142 3.99 -22.62 -7.42
N ILE A 143 4.11 -22.07 -6.21
CA ILE A 143 2.99 -22.00 -5.25
C ILE A 143 1.94 -21.00 -5.74
N ALA A 144 2.38 -19.83 -6.24
CA ALA A 144 1.50 -18.84 -6.86
C ALA A 144 0.68 -19.46 -8.01
N ASN A 145 1.31 -20.25 -8.88
CA ASN A 145 0.61 -20.98 -9.95
C ASN A 145 -0.39 -22.02 -9.42
N LYS A 146 -0.05 -22.74 -8.34
CA LYS A 146 -1.00 -23.66 -7.69
C LYS A 146 -2.21 -22.92 -7.14
N ILE A 147 -2.02 -21.77 -6.50
CA ILE A 147 -3.11 -20.92 -6.00
C ILE A 147 -3.98 -20.46 -7.17
N LYS A 148 -3.37 -19.89 -8.21
CA LYS A 148 -4.06 -19.39 -9.41
C LYS A 148 -4.92 -20.46 -10.10
N ASN A 149 -4.42 -21.68 -10.19
CA ASN A 149 -5.12 -22.80 -10.84
C ASN A 149 -6.07 -23.55 -9.90
N SER A 150 -6.18 -23.13 -8.63
CA SER A 150 -7.12 -23.73 -7.69
C SER A 150 -8.57 -23.33 -8.02
N PRO A 151 -9.56 -24.14 -7.59
CA PRO A 151 -10.97 -23.79 -7.64
C PRO A 151 -11.23 -22.37 -7.13
N TYR A 152 -12.17 -21.66 -7.77
CA TYR A 152 -12.50 -20.26 -7.44
C TYR A 152 -12.82 -20.07 -5.95
N THR A 153 -13.53 -21.01 -5.33
CA THR A 153 -13.85 -20.98 -3.89
C THR A 153 -12.59 -20.97 -3.00
N ILE A 154 -11.57 -21.75 -3.36
CA ILE A 154 -10.29 -21.77 -2.63
C ILE A 154 -9.56 -20.43 -2.83
N ARG A 155 -9.55 -19.90 -4.06
CA ARG A 155 -8.93 -18.61 -4.36
C ARG A 155 -9.59 -17.46 -3.61
N MET A 156 -10.93 -17.47 -3.48
CA MET A 156 -11.69 -16.52 -2.66
C MET A 156 -11.28 -16.54 -1.19
N TRP A 157 -11.10 -17.72 -0.59
CA TRP A 157 -10.68 -17.83 0.80
C TRP A 157 -9.25 -17.35 1.01
N ILE A 158 -8.34 -17.68 0.08
CA ILE A 158 -6.95 -17.19 0.11
C ILE A 158 -6.92 -15.67 -0.07
N PHE A 159 -7.73 -15.14 -0.99
CA PHE A 159 -7.88 -13.69 -1.19
C PHE A 159 -8.34 -13.01 0.10
N LEU A 160 -9.39 -13.53 0.73
CA LEU A 160 -9.93 -12.97 1.97
C LEU A 160 -8.90 -13.01 3.10
N ALA A 161 -8.16 -14.12 3.24
CA ALA A 161 -7.08 -14.23 4.21
C ALA A 161 -5.96 -13.21 3.93
N GLY A 162 -5.52 -13.09 2.67
CA GLY A 162 -4.51 -12.11 2.25
C GLY A 162 -4.97 -10.67 2.49
N PHE A 163 -6.21 -10.34 2.14
CA PHE A 163 -6.85 -9.05 2.37
C PHE A 163 -6.90 -8.68 3.86
N LEU A 164 -7.33 -9.61 4.73
CA LEU A 164 -7.40 -9.37 6.17
C LEU A 164 -6.00 -9.25 6.80
N LEU A 165 -5.05 -10.09 6.39
CA LEU A 165 -3.65 -9.98 6.83
C LEU A 165 -3.06 -8.63 6.41
N ASN A 166 -3.32 -8.21 5.18
CA ASN A 166 -2.90 -6.91 4.69
C ASN A 166 -3.47 -5.77 5.57
N ALA A 167 -4.78 -5.77 5.85
CA ALA A 167 -5.40 -4.77 6.73
C ALA A 167 -4.87 -4.80 8.17
N ILE A 168 -4.61 -5.99 8.73
CA ILE A 168 -4.01 -6.15 10.06
C ILE A 168 -2.58 -5.60 10.08
N GLY A 169 -1.78 -5.94 9.06
CA GLY A 169 -0.42 -5.45 8.90
C GLY A 169 -0.35 -3.93 8.81
N ASP A 170 -1.20 -3.31 7.98
CA ASP A 170 -1.31 -1.85 7.84
C ASP A 170 -1.71 -1.20 9.16
N ALA A 171 -2.69 -1.75 9.89
CA ALA A 171 -3.07 -1.22 11.20
C ALA A 171 -1.93 -1.29 12.23
N ILE A 172 -1.17 -2.39 12.29
CA ILE A 172 -0.01 -2.53 13.19
C ILE A 172 1.11 -1.56 12.77
N TRP A 173 1.35 -1.42 11.47
CA TRP A 173 2.33 -0.50 10.92
C TRP A 173 1.96 0.94 11.27
N LEU A 174 0.74 1.38 10.98
CA LEU A 174 0.27 2.73 11.33
C LEU A 174 0.37 3.00 12.84
N LYS A 175 0.12 1.99 13.69
CA LYS A 175 0.28 2.09 15.15
C LYS A 175 1.72 2.36 15.59
N SER A 176 2.73 1.96 14.82
CA SER A 176 4.14 2.29 15.10
C SER A 176 4.41 3.80 15.01
N ASN A 177 3.62 4.52 14.21
CA ASN A 177 3.82 5.92 13.84
C ASN A 177 5.24 6.18 13.29
N LEU A 178 5.76 5.21 12.53
CA LEU A 178 7.01 5.27 11.79
C LEU A 178 6.72 5.03 10.31
N PHE A 179 7.37 5.80 9.45
CA PHE A 179 7.46 5.61 8.00
C PHE A 179 6.11 5.25 7.36
N LEU A 180 5.20 6.22 7.19
CA LEU A 180 3.84 5.96 6.69
C LEU A 180 3.79 5.29 5.31
N GLY A 181 4.79 5.57 4.48
CA GLY A 181 4.90 5.07 3.12
C GLY A 181 4.20 5.97 2.09
N PRO A 182 4.58 5.90 0.80
CA PRO A 182 4.12 6.84 -0.22
C PRO A 182 2.61 6.94 -0.36
N TYR A 183 1.88 5.81 -0.28
CA TYR A 183 0.42 5.78 -0.40
C TYR A 183 -0.29 6.47 0.78
N ASN A 184 0.12 6.18 2.01
CA ASN A 184 -0.47 6.83 3.18
C ASN A 184 -0.08 8.32 3.24
N SER A 185 1.17 8.64 2.87
CA SER A 185 1.67 10.01 2.81
C SER A 185 0.93 10.85 1.77
N ILE A 186 0.67 10.35 0.56
CA ILE A 186 -0.13 11.09 -0.44
C ILE A 186 -1.56 11.35 0.08
N CYS A 187 -2.20 10.37 0.74
CA CYS A 187 -3.52 10.54 1.31
C CYS A 187 -3.56 11.64 2.39
N ILE A 188 -2.61 11.61 3.33
CA ILE A 188 -2.54 12.59 4.43
C ILE A 188 -2.19 13.99 3.89
N ASN A 189 -1.26 14.09 2.96
CA ASN A 189 -0.83 15.37 2.40
C ASN A 189 -1.89 15.98 1.50
N PHE A 190 -2.60 15.17 0.71
CA PHE A 190 -3.77 15.60 -0.06
C PHE A 190 -4.90 16.05 0.86
N GLN A 191 -5.19 15.32 1.94
CA GLN A 191 -6.18 15.71 2.95
C GLN A 191 -5.86 17.10 3.54
N LYS A 192 -4.60 17.32 3.95
CA LYS A 192 -4.15 18.61 4.51
C LYS A 192 -4.23 19.74 3.49
N MET A 193 -3.99 19.45 2.21
CA MET A 193 -4.04 20.45 1.14
C MET A 193 -5.48 20.82 0.74
N SER A 194 -6.37 19.82 0.67
CA SER A 194 -7.75 19.96 0.19
C SER A 194 -8.76 20.28 1.30
N ASN A 195 -8.40 20.07 2.57
CA ASN A 195 -9.30 20.07 3.72
C ASN A 195 -10.45 19.05 3.64
N TRP A 196 -10.32 18.03 2.78
CA TRP A 196 -11.32 16.96 2.71
C TRP A 196 -11.24 16.06 3.93
N LYS A 197 -12.33 15.33 4.23
CA LYS A 197 -12.28 14.23 5.20
C LYS A 197 -11.32 13.15 4.68
N PHE A 198 -10.54 12.53 5.57
CA PHE A 198 -9.54 11.53 5.19
C PHE A 198 -10.12 10.41 4.31
N VAL A 199 -11.32 9.90 4.65
CA VAL A 199 -12.01 8.86 3.88
C VAL A 199 -12.27 9.31 2.43
N ASN A 200 -12.74 10.55 2.23
CA ASN A 200 -13.02 11.08 0.90
C ASN A 200 -11.74 11.31 0.10
N ALA A 201 -10.70 11.83 0.76
CA ALA A 201 -9.37 12.02 0.18
C ALA A 201 -8.78 10.69 -0.32
N ARG A 202 -8.88 9.63 0.50
CA ARG A 202 -8.42 8.28 0.16
C ARG A 202 -9.17 7.70 -1.03
N ILE A 203 -10.51 7.67 -0.98
CA ILE A 203 -11.33 7.12 -2.08
C ILE A 203 -11.03 7.86 -3.39
N PHE A 204 -10.92 9.19 -3.35
CA PHE A 204 -10.56 9.98 -4.53
C PHE A 204 -9.20 9.60 -5.09
N LEU A 205 -8.18 9.46 -4.25
CA LEU A 205 -6.84 9.05 -4.68
C LEU A 205 -6.83 7.62 -5.22
N ASP A 206 -7.60 6.70 -4.63
CA ASP A 206 -7.74 5.33 -5.13
C ASP A 206 -8.30 5.33 -6.56
N PHE A 207 -9.28 6.19 -6.85
CA PHE A 207 -9.78 6.40 -8.21
C PHE A 207 -8.73 7.04 -9.13
N CYS A 208 -7.96 8.02 -8.64
CA CYS A 208 -6.87 8.61 -9.42
C CYS A 208 -5.75 7.59 -9.73
N ILE A 209 -5.51 6.62 -8.85
CA ILE A 209 -4.50 5.58 -9.05
C ILE A 209 -5.01 4.48 -9.99
N ILE A 210 -6.28 4.08 -9.91
CA ILE A 210 -6.85 3.03 -10.77
C ILE A 210 -7.08 3.52 -12.21
N LEU A 211 -7.41 4.80 -12.39
CA LEU A 211 -7.81 5.38 -13.68
C LEU A 211 -6.73 5.23 -14.77
N PRO A 212 -5.43 5.50 -14.52
CA PRO A 212 -4.36 5.20 -15.46
C PRO A 212 -4.36 3.73 -15.91
N GLY A 213 -4.57 2.78 -15.00
CA GLY A 213 -4.66 1.36 -15.34
C GLY A 213 -5.82 1.05 -16.27
N ILE A 214 -6.98 1.67 -16.04
CA ILE A 214 -8.15 1.55 -16.91
C ILE A 214 -7.83 2.11 -18.31
N ILE A 215 -7.24 3.31 -18.38
CA ILE A 215 -6.87 3.94 -19.65
C ILE A 215 -5.89 3.07 -20.42
N ILE A 216 -4.83 2.57 -19.77
CA ILE A 216 -3.83 1.68 -20.39
C ILE A 216 -4.49 0.41 -20.93
N THR A 217 -5.37 -0.21 -20.13
CA THR A 217 -6.07 -1.44 -20.53
C THR A 217 -6.99 -1.22 -21.73
N LEU A 218 -7.70 -0.11 -21.78
CA LEU A 218 -8.62 0.20 -22.89
C LEU A 218 -7.88 0.63 -24.16
N SER A 219 -6.80 1.41 -24.03
CA SER A 219 -6.05 2.00 -25.15
C SER A 219 -5.09 1.05 -25.86
N THR A 220 -4.69 -0.07 -25.24
CA THR A 220 -3.78 -1.01 -25.91
C THR A 220 -4.47 -1.71 -27.09
N ASN A 221 -3.85 -1.68 -28.26
CA ASN A 221 -4.38 -2.33 -29.47
C ASN A 221 -3.85 -3.75 -29.67
N THR A 222 -2.89 -4.19 -28.85
CA THR A 222 -2.25 -5.51 -28.98
C THR A 222 -3.06 -6.65 -28.37
N ILE A 223 -4.11 -6.33 -27.62
CA ILE A 223 -4.94 -7.30 -26.88
C ILE A 223 -6.40 -7.15 -27.31
N SER A 224 -7.05 -8.28 -27.58
CA SER A 224 -8.45 -8.31 -28.01
C SER A 224 -9.41 -7.82 -26.91
N TRP A 225 -10.57 -7.32 -27.31
CA TRP A 225 -11.60 -6.86 -26.38
C TRP A 225 -12.12 -7.97 -25.45
N ASP A 226 -12.20 -9.23 -25.93
CA ASP A 226 -12.55 -10.38 -25.09
C ASP A 226 -11.55 -10.58 -23.94
N LEU A 227 -10.25 -10.54 -24.26
CA LEU A 227 -9.20 -10.71 -23.26
C LEU A 227 -9.13 -9.52 -22.29
N LYS A 228 -9.36 -8.29 -22.75
CA LYS A 228 -9.52 -7.11 -21.86
C LYS A 228 -10.69 -7.30 -20.90
N GLY A 229 -11.82 -7.80 -21.38
CA GLY A 229 -13.00 -8.08 -20.56
C GLY A 229 -12.70 -9.09 -19.45
N LYS A 230 -12.04 -10.20 -19.79
CA LYS A 230 -11.60 -11.21 -18.80
C LYS A 230 -10.60 -10.63 -17.80
N PHE A 231 -9.65 -9.81 -18.26
CA PHE A 231 -8.70 -9.12 -17.40
C PHE A 231 -9.38 -8.22 -16.37
N PHE A 232 -10.36 -7.42 -16.79
CA PHE A 232 -11.17 -6.63 -15.87
C PHE A 232 -11.95 -7.51 -14.89
N LEU A 233 -12.59 -8.59 -15.33
CA LEU A 233 -13.34 -9.48 -14.44
C LEU A 233 -12.47 -10.19 -13.40
N ASN A 234 -11.22 -10.49 -13.74
CA ASN A 234 -10.27 -11.11 -12.83
C ASN A 234 -9.69 -10.10 -11.80
N TYR A 235 -9.42 -8.86 -12.21
CA TYR A 235 -8.65 -7.91 -11.39
C TYR A 235 -9.40 -6.65 -10.96
N VAL A 236 -10.59 -6.39 -11.49
CA VAL A 236 -11.51 -5.31 -11.10
C VAL A 236 -12.88 -5.92 -10.83
N ASN A 237 -12.99 -6.58 -9.69
CA ASN A 237 -14.23 -7.21 -9.22
C ASN A 237 -14.49 -6.84 -7.75
N LEU A 238 -15.32 -7.64 -7.07
CA LEU A 238 -15.66 -7.44 -5.66
C LEU A 238 -14.43 -7.27 -4.74
N GLY A 239 -13.31 -7.95 -5.04
CA GLY A 239 -12.08 -7.80 -4.24
C GLY A 239 -11.50 -6.39 -4.32
N THR A 240 -11.42 -5.83 -5.53
CA THR A 240 -10.95 -4.46 -5.77
C THR A 240 -11.89 -3.43 -5.15
N ILE A 241 -13.20 -3.68 -5.24
CA ILE A 241 -14.22 -2.85 -4.58
C ILE A 241 -14.02 -2.88 -3.05
N ALA A 242 -13.74 -4.05 -2.48
CA ALA A 242 -13.42 -4.17 -1.05
C ALA A 242 -12.16 -3.40 -0.67
N PHE A 243 -11.12 -3.40 -1.51
CA PHE A 243 -9.92 -2.57 -1.27
C PHE A 243 -10.21 -1.07 -1.26
N ILE A 244 -11.06 -0.57 -2.16
CA ILE A 244 -11.38 0.86 -2.23
C ILE A 244 -12.28 1.30 -1.07
N PHE A 245 -13.32 0.51 -0.75
CA PHE A 245 -14.37 0.95 0.17
C PHE A 245 -14.28 0.34 1.57
N ALA A 246 -13.83 -0.91 1.71
CA ALA A 246 -13.85 -1.63 2.98
C ALA A 246 -12.49 -1.63 3.71
N PHE A 247 -11.37 -1.58 3.00
CA PHE A 247 -10.03 -1.67 3.59
C PHE A 247 -9.78 -0.56 4.62
N GLY A 248 -10.04 0.71 4.27
CA GLY A 248 -9.86 1.84 5.19
C GLY A 248 -10.68 1.72 6.49
N PRO A 249 -12.01 1.46 6.42
CA PRO A 249 -12.82 1.18 7.60
C PRO A 249 -12.32 0.01 8.44
N ILE A 250 -11.89 -1.09 7.82
CA ILE A 250 -11.37 -2.27 8.54
C ILE A 250 -10.08 -1.92 9.28
N VAL A 251 -9.13 -1.26 8.61
CA VAL A 251 -7.88 -0.78 9.23
C VAL A 251 -8.18 0.13 10.43
N HIS A 252 -9.13 1.05 10.29
CA HIS A 252 -9.52 1.94 11.39
C HIS A 252 -10.12 1.17 12.59
N LEU A 253 -10.99 0.19 12.34
CA LEU A 253 -11.54 -0.66 13.39
C LEU A 253 -10.44 -1.44 14.12
N LEU A 254 -9.49 -2.01 13.38
CA LEU A 254 -8.35 -2.75 13.93
C LEU A 254 -7.44 -1.84 14.76
N LEU A 255 -7.13 -0.64 14.25
CA LEU A 255 -6.35 0.37 14.96
C LEU A 255 -6.98 0.72 16.31
N ASN A 256 -8.30 0.96 16.35
CA ASN A 256 -9.03 1.26 17.57
C ASN A 256 -9.00 0.11 18.59
N GLN A 257 -8.94 -1.15 18.14
CA GLN A 257 -8.76 -2.29 19.04
C GLN A 257 -7.33 -2.37 19.57
N PHE A 258 -6.33 -2.13 18.71
CA PHE A 258 -4.93 -2.07 19.15
C PHE A 258 -4.68 -0.92 20.13
N ASP A 259 -5.38 0.20 20.00
CA ASP A 259 -5.32 1.30 20.97
C ASP A 259 -5.77 0.90 22.38
N LYS A 260 -6.72 -0.04 22.49
CA LYS A 260 -7.15 -0.60 23.79
C LYS A 260 -6.10 -1.49 24.41
N TRP A 261 -5.40 -2.29 23.60
CA TRP A 261 -4.42 -3.28 24.08
C TRP A 261 -3.03 -2.67 24.32
N LEU A 262 -2.68 -1.66 23.54
CA LEU A 262 -1.41 -0.93 23.58
C LEU A 262 -1.68 0.58 23.70
N PRO A 263 -2.23 1.04 24.83
CA PRO A 263 -2.49 2.45 25.03
C PRO A 263 -1.17 3.21 24.90
N HIS A 264 -1.13 4.16 23.96
CA HIS A 264 -0.11 5.18 24.01
C HIS A 264 -0.33 5.95 25.32
N LYS A 265 0.55 5.76 26.31
CA LYS A 265 0.71 6.72 27.40
C LYS A 265 1.22 8.04 26.80
N ASN A 266 0.34 8.78 26.15
CA ASN A 266 0.45 10.21 25.88
C ASN A 266 -0.55 10.95 26.78
N LYS A 267 -0.63 10.57 28.07
CA LYS A 267 -1.06 11.49 29.13
C LYS A 267 0.19 11.92 29.88
N LEU A 268 0.93 12.84 29.27
CA LEU A 268 1.74 13.80 29.99
C LEU A 268 1.02 15.12 29.82
N ASN A 269 0.10 15.39 30.75
CA ASN A 269 -0.13 16.76 31.18
C ASN A 269 1.15 17.23 31.89
#